data_AF-A0A081P5I0-F1
#
_entry.id   AF-A0A081P5I0-F1
#
_cell.length_a   1.000
_cell.length_b   1.000
_cell.length_c   1.000
_cell.angle_alpha   90.00
_cell.angle_beta   90.00
_cell.angle_gamma   90.00
#
_symmetry.space_group_name_H-M   'P 1'
#
loop_
_entity.id
_entity.type
_entity.pdbx_description
1 polymer ?
#
loop_
_entity_poly.entity_id
_entity_poly.type
_entity_poly.pdbx_seq_one_letter_code
_entity_poly.pdbx_strand_id
1 'polypeptide(L)' 'MTMLANGKEACVTLGLNNLDDGALLNAMKNIRNQMKEAVQQGEGLTSEYVVQLSQQLDTYVLVAQIRKMRCVS' A
#
# COMPACT_ATOMS: atom_id res chain seq x y z
N MET A 1 25.46 9.75 -3.22
CA MET A 1 24.29 10.51 -3.71
C MET A 1 23.08 9.98 -2.95
N THR A 2 22.80 10.53 -1.77
CA THR A 2 21.68 10.13 -0.92
C THR A 2 20.44 10.82 -1.43
N MET A 3 19.58 10.09 -2.15
CA MET A 3 18.23 10.57 -2.45
C MET A 3 17.48 10.67 -1.12
N LEU A 4 17.28 11.90 -0.65
CA LEU A 4 16.30 12.21 0.37
C LEU A 4 14.93 11.88 -0.22
N ALA A 5 14.44 10.67 0.06
CA ALA A 5 13.05 10.30 -0.19
C ALA A 5 12.17 11.35 0.49
N ASN A 6 11.23 11.88 -0.28
CA ASN A 6 10.39 13.01 0.07
C ASN A 6 9.73 12.76 1.44
N GLY A 7 9.79 13.71 2.38
CA GLY A 7 9.42 13.50 3.79
C GLY A 7 7.98 12.98 4.04
N LYS A 8 7.12 13.02 3.02
CA LYS A 8 5.77 12.46 3.04
C LYS A 8 5.76 10.94 2.86
N GLU A 9 6.65 10.40 2.05
CA GLU A 9 6.78 8.96 1.78
C GLU A 9 7.39 8.23 3.00
N ALA A 10 8.42 8.83 3.60
CA ALA A 10 9.04 8.31 4.82
C ALA A 10 8.04 8.19 6.00
N CYS A 11 7.12 9.14 6.13
CA CYS A 11 6.09 9.15 7.18
C CYS A 11 5.07 8.01 7.02
N VAL A 12 4.62 7.76 5.79
CA VAL A 12 3.70 6.64 5.49
C VAL A 12 4.39 5.30 5.71
N THR A 13 5.64 5.14 5.27
CA THR A 13 6.40 3.89 5.47
C THR A 13 6.68 3.61 6.96
N LEU A 14 6.94 4.64 7.78
CA LEU A 14 7.12 4.50 9.23
C LEU A 14 5.86 3.98 9.94
N GLY A 15 4.68 4.49 9.58
CA GLY A 15 3.40 4.00 10.11
C GLY A 15 3.11 2.55 9.72
N LEU A 16 3.43 2.19 8.47
CA LEU A 16 3.26 0.81 7.98
C LEU A 16 4.25 -0.17 8.59
N ASN A 17 5.48 0.25 8.86
CA ASN A 17 6.49 -0.58 9.50
C ASN A 17 6.09 -1.04 10.92
N ASN A 18 5.22 -0.28 11.60
CA ASN A 18 4.73 -0.60 12.95
C ASN A 18 3.50 -1.53 12.95
N LEU A 19 2.87 -1.79 11.81
CA LEU A 19 1.75 -2.75 11.73
C LEU A 19 2.27 -4.17 11.90
N ASP A 20 1.55 -5.06 12.58
CA ASP A 20 1.84 -6.49 12.45
C ASP A 20 1.43 -7.00 11.06
N ASP A 21 1.89 -8.20 10.67
CA ASP A 21 1.62 -8.74 9.34
C ASP A 21 0.13 -9.03 9.10
N GLY A 22 -0.63 -9.33 10.15
CA GLY A 22 -2.08 -9.51 10.09
C GLY A 22 -2.80 -8.19 9.81
N ALA A 23 -2.44 -7.13 10.54
CA ALA A 23 -2.99 -5.79 10.30
C ALA A 23 -2.60 -5.25 8.91
N LEU A 24 -1.36 -5.49 8.47
CA LEU A 24 -0.90 -5.14 7.12
C LEU A 24 -1.73 -5.85 6.04
N LEU A 25 -1.93 -7.17 6.18
CA LEU A 25 -2.75 -7.96 5.26
C LEU A 25 -4.22 -7.50 5.26
N ASN A 26 -4.78 -7.19 6.42
CA ASN A 26 -6.16 -6.72 6.53
C ASN A 26 -6.36 -5.39 5.80
N ALA A 27 -5.42 -4.46 5.95
CA ALA A 27 -5.44 -3.19 5.23
C ALA A 27 -5.35 -3.39 3.70
N MET A 28 -4.46 -4.28 3.23
CA MET A 28 -4.38 -4.63 1.80
C MET A 28 -5.70 -5.22 1.26
N LYS A 29 -6.36 -6.07 2.05
CA LYS A 29 -7.68 -6.63 1.68
C LYS A 29 -8.75 -5.54 1.61
N ASN A 30 -8.75 -4.62 2.57
CA ASN A 30 -9.70 -3.50 2.60
C ASN A 30 -9.54 -2.61 1.35
N ILE A 31 -8.32 -2.22 0.99
CA ILE A 31 -8.04 -1.44 -0.22
C ILE A 31 -8.54 -2.18 -1.47
N ARG A 32 -8.26 -3.49 -1.58
CA ARG A 32 -8.74 -4.30 -2.70
C ARG A 32 -10.27 -4.35 -2.78
N ASN A 33 -10.95 -4.43 -1.64
CA ASN A 33 -12.42 -4.40 -1.60
C ASN A 33 -12.95 -3.04 -2.08
N GLN A 34 -12.34 -1.93 -1.64
CA GLN A 34 -12.71 -0.59 -2.12
C GLN A 34 -12.51 -0.44 -3.63
N MET A 35 -11.40 -0.95 -4.18
CA MET A 35 -11.19 -0.96 -5.63
C MET A 35 -12.27 -1.78 -6.36
N LYS A 36 -12.63 -2.96 -5.82
CA LYS A 36 -13.68 -3.80 -6.39
C LYS A 36 -15.03 -3.10 -6.37
N GLU A 37 -15.39 -2.50 -5.24
CA GLU A 37 -16.65 -1.76 -5.09
C GLU A 37 -16.70 -0.56 -6.05
N ALA A 38 -15.61 0.18 -6.18
CA ALA A 38 -15.50 1.29 -7.14
C ALA A 38 -15.80 0.82 -8.57
N VAL A 39 -15.13 -0.24 -9.02
CA VAL A 39 -15.34 -0.81 -10.36
C VAL A 39 -16.78 -1.32 -10.54
N GLN A 40 -17.36 -1.93 -9.51
CA GLN A 40 -18.75 -2.38 -9.53
C GLN A 40 -19.76 -1.21 -9.62
N GLN A 41 -19.41 -0.05 -9.08
CA GLN A 41 -20.20 1.18 -9.18
C GLN A 41 -20.01 1.91 -10.51
N GLY A 42 -19.15 1.40 -11.40
CA GLY A 42 -18.90 1.97 -12.72
C GLY A 42 -17.70 2.92 -12.79
N GLU A 43 -16.89 3.01 -11.72
CA GLU A 43 -15.62 3.73 -11.76
C GLU A 43 -14.67 3.08 -12.76
N GLY A 44 -14.04 3.91 -13.59
CA GLY A 44 -12.98 3.46 -14.48
C GLY A 44 -11.73 3.07 -13.70
N LEU A 45 -10.99 2.07 -14.18
CA LEU A 45 -9.70 1.69 -13.58
C LEU A 45 -8.67 2.83 -13.63
N THR A 46 -8.87 3.79 -14.53
CA THR A 46 -8.05 4.99 -14.69
C THR A 46 -8.61 6.19 -13.94
N SER A 47 -9.70 6.04 -13.19
CA SER A 47 -10.22 7.14 -12.37
C SER A 47 -9.23 7.48 -11.27
N GLU A 48 -9.15 8.75 -10.90
CA GLU A 48 -8.23 9.23 -9.88
C GLU A 48 -8.35 8.43 -8.59
N TYR A 49 -9.58 8.09 -8.20
CA TYR A 49 -9.87 7.29 -7.01
C TYR A 49 -9.25 5.89 -7.08
N VAL A 50 -9.47 5.16 -8.18
CA VAL A 50 -8.91 3.80 -8.34
C VAL A 50 -7.38 3.84 -8.47
N VAL A 51 -6.83 4.88 -9.11
CA VAL A 51 -5.38 5.10 -9.20
C VAL A 51 -4.78 5.34 -7.81
N GLN A 52 -5.40 6.17 -6.97
CA GLN A 52 -4.93 6.41 -5.60
C GLN A 52 -4.98 5.14 -4.74
N LEU A 53 -6.06 4.36 -4.82
CA LEU A 53 -6.15 3.06 -4.14
C LEU A 53 -5.05 2.09 -4.60
N SER A 54 -4.73 2.09 -5.90
CA SER A 54 -3.65 1.27 -6.47
C SER A 54 -2.29 1.67 -5.92
N GLN A 55 -1.97 2.97 -5.90
CA GLN A 55 -0.72 3.50 -5.34
C GLN A 55 -0.59 3.20 -3.83
N GLN A 56 -1.70 3.27 -3.10
CA GLN A 56 -1.74 2.88 -1.71
C GLN A 56 -1.44 1.38 -1.55
N LEU A 57 -2.08 0.52 -2.35
CA LEU A 57 -1.83 -0.92 -2.30
C LEU A 57 -0.37 -1.27 -2.61
N ASP A 58 0.23 -0.62 -3.61
CA ASP A 58 1.64 -0.82 -4.00
C ASP A 58 2.59 -0.51 -2.83
N THR A 59 2.30 0.54 -2.05
CA THR A 59 3.08 0.90 -0.86
C THR A 59 3.04 -0.22 0.18
N TYR A 60 1.88 -0.82 0.42
CA TYR A 60 1.72 -1.91 1.38
C TYR A 60 2.42 -3.19 0.90
N VAL A 61 2.34 -3.49 -0.42
CA VAL A 61 3.06 -4.61 -1.03
C VAL A 61 4.56 -4.45 -0.85
N LEU A 62 5.10 -3.24 -1.08
CA LEU A 62 6.53 -2.97 -0.90
C LEU A 62 6.97 -3.25 0.55
N VAL A 63 6.20 -2.80 1.55
CA VAL A 63 6.49 -3.08 2.97
C VAL A 63 6.47 -4.59 3.25
N ALA A 64 5.46 -5.31 2.77
CA ALA A 64 5.37 -6.77 2.95
C ALA A 64 6.58 -7.49 2.31
N GLN A 65 7.01 -7.07 1.13
CA GLN A 65 8.19 -7.62 0.45
C GLN A 65 9.49 -7.33 1.22
N ILE A 66 9.66 -6.10 1.72
CA ILE A 66 10.82 -5.74 2.56
C ILE A 66 10.89 -6.62 3.81
N ARG A 67 9.76 -6.82 4.51
CA ARG A 67 9.70 -7.70 5.68
C ARG A 67 10.04 -9.14 5.33
N LYS A 68 9.45 -9.65 4.26
CA LYS A 68 9.75 -11.01 3.76
C LYS A 68 11.24 -11.18 3.52
N MET A 69 11.89 -10.23 2.85
CA MET A 69 13.34 -10.26 2.59
C MET A 69 14.19 -10.22 3.87
N ARG A 70 13.77 -9.49 4.92
CA ARG A 70 14.47 -9.48 6.22
C ARG A 70 14.35 -10.81 6.97
N CYS A 71 13.30 -11.59 6.75
CA CYS A 71 13.09 -12.88 7.41
C CYS A 71 13.81 -14.06 6.74
N VAL A 72 14.44 -13.89 5.57
CA VAL A 72 15.17 -14.97 4.84
C VAL A 72 16.66 -15.01 5.21
N SER A 73 17.03 -14.48 6.39
CA SER A 73 18.42 -14.47 6.89
C SER A 73 18.70 -15.70 7.76
#